data_AF-A0A418V3R3-F1
#
_entry.id   AF-A0A418V3R3-F1
#
_cell.length_a   1.000
_cell.length_b   1.000
_cell.length_c   1.000
_cell.angle_alpha   90.00
_cell.angle_beta   90.00
_cell.angle_gamma   90.00
#
_symmetry.space_group_name_H-M   'P 1'
#
loop_
_entity.id
_entity.type
_entity.pdbx_description
1 polymer ?
#
loop_
_entity_poly.entity_id
_entity_poly.type
_entity_poly.pdbx_seq_one_letter_code
_entity_poly.pdbx_strand_id
1 'polypeptide(L)' 'MTDEDEGEFAAELAKLQQEHRDLDAAIDALQHSPAPDLLRLQRLKKRKLALRDRISFIEDQITPDIIA' A
#
# COMPACT_ATOMS: atom_id res chain seq x y z
N MET A 1 22.97 5.83 6.43
CA MET A 1 22.23 5.10 5.39
C MET A 1 23.09 5.20 4.15
N THR A 2 23.57 4.06 3.69
CA THR A 2 24.38 3.97 2.46
C THR A 2 23.46 4.12 1.26
N ASP A 3 23.96 4.62 0.12
CA ASP A 3 23.16 4.78 -1.12
C ASP A 3 22.49 3.44 -1.57
N GLU A 4 23.07 2.30 -1.19
CA GLU A 4 22.48 0.96 -1.39
C GLU A 4 21.20 0.73 -0.58
N ASP A 5 21.14 1.22 0.67
CA ASP A 5 19.95 1.07 1.52
C ASP A 5 18.78 1.87 0.95
N GLU A 6 19.04 3.06 0.43
CA GLU A 6 18.03 3.94 -0.17
C GLU A 6 17.44 3.34 -1.45
N GLY A 7 18.27 2.69 -2.27
CA GLY A 7 17.81 1.95 -3.44
C GLY A 7 16.93 0.74 -3.09
N GLU A 8 17.25 0.03 -2.01
CA GLU A 8 16.44 -1.10 -1.53
C GLU A 8 15.07 -0.64 -0.99
N PHE A 9 15.06 0.43 -0.19
CA PHE A 9 13.81 1.03 0.31
C PHE A 9 12.94 1.58 -0.84
N ALA A 10 13.53 2.22 -1.84
CA ALA A 10 12.79 2.69 -3.02
C ALA A 10 12.16 1.54 -3.82
N ALA A 11 12.87 0.41 -3.95
CA ALA A 11 12.34 -0.78 -4.61
C ALA A 11 11.20 -1.44 -3.80
N GLU A 12 11.35 -1.55 -2.47
CA GLU A 12 10.28 -2.04 -1.59
C GLU A 12 9.05 -1.12 -1.66
N LEU A 13 9.26 0.19 -1.62
CA LEU A 13 8.20 1.20 -1.73
C LEU A 13 7.43 1.06 -3.05
N ALA A 14 8.12 0.97 -4.19
CA ALA A 14 7.49 0.81 -5.49
C ALA A 14 6.63 -0.47 -5.56
N LYS A 15 7.12 -1.57 -4.97
CA LYS A 15 6.39 -2.84 -4.89
C LYS A 15 5.12 -2.71 -4.04
N LEU A 16 5.22 -2.09 -2.85
CA LEU A 16 4.07 -1.90 -1.98
C LEU A 16 3.02 -0.96 -2.60
N GLN A 17 3.47 0.11 -3.27
CA GLN A 17 2.57 1.02 -3.99
C GLN A 17 1.85 0.33 -5.16
N GLN A 18 2.52 -0.60 -5.85
CA GLN A 18 1.87 -1.41 -6.88
C GLN A 18 0.82 -2.35 -6.27
N GLU A 19 1.17 -3.09 -5.21
CA GLU A 19 0.24 -3.99 -4.53
C GLU A 19 -0.98 -3.24 -3.97
N HIS A 20 -0.77 -2.04 -3.42
CA HIS A 20 -1.84 -1.17 -2.94
C HIS A 20 -2.79 -0.76 -4.07
N ARG A 21 -2.27 -0.40 -5.25
CA ARG A 21 -3.08 -0.08 -6.44
C ARG A 21 -3.87 -1.29 -6.94
N ASP A 22 -3.26 -2.47 -6.93
CA ASP A 22 -3.93 -3.71 -7.33
C ASP A 22 -5.08 -4.07 -6.38
N LEU A 23 -4.88 -3.87 -5.07
CA LEU A 23 -5.95 -4.02 -4.07
C LEU A 23 -7.09 -3.03 -4.30
N ASP A 24 -6.80 -1.80 -4.74
CA ASP A 24 -7.83 -0.82 -5.06
C ASP A 24 -8.68 -1.27 -6.24
N ALA A 25 -8.05 -1.69 -7.34
CA ALA A 25 -8.77 -2.23 -8.48
C ALA A 25 -9.64 -3.45 -8.10
N ALA A 26 -9.13 -4.33 -7.22
CA ALA A 26 -9.87 -5.48 -6.73
C ALA A 26 -11.06 -5.09 -5.83
N ILE A 27 -10.90 -4.06 -4.99
CA ILE A 27 -11.96 -3.51 -4.15
C ILE A 27 -13.06 -2.91 -5.04
N ASP A 28 -12.69 -2.08 -6.01
CA ASP A 28 -13.62 -1.45 -6.93
C ASP A 28 -14.38 -2.51 -7.73
N ALA A 29 -13.69 -3.49 -8.32
CA ALA A 29 -14.34 -4.57 -9.05
C ALA A 29 -15.35 -5.35 -8.18
N LEU A 30 -15.00 -5.61 -6.91
CA LEU A 30 -15.88 -6.31 -5.97
C LEU A 30 -17.09 -5.45 -5.57
N GLN A 31 -16.92 -4.14 -5.42
CA GLN A 31 -18.02 -3.21 -5.09
C GLN A 31 -19.03 -3.06 -6.23
N HIS A 32 -18.58 -3.13 -7.48
CA HIS A 32 -19.45 -3.08 -8.66
C HIS A 32 -20.08 -4.43 -9.03
N SER A 33 -19.77 -5.50 -8.28
CA SER A 33 -20.40 -6.81 -8.46
C SER A 33 -21.88 -6.76 -8.04
N PRO A 34 -22.80 -7.41 -8.77
CA PRO A 34 -24.23 -7.45 -8.43
C PRO A 34 -24.55 -8.08 -7.06
N ALA A 35 -23.63 -8.88 -6.51
CA ALA A 35 -23.69 -9.39 -5.14
C ALA A 35 -22.29 -9.26 -4.51
N PRO A 36 -21.95 -8.11 -3.90
CA PRO A 36 -20.64 -7.90 -3.32
C PRO A 36 -20.48 -8.74 -2.05
N ASP A 37 -19.42 -9.55 -2.00
CA ASP A 37 -19.03 -10.26 -0.77
C ASP A 37 -18.45 -9.26 0.22
N LEU A 38 -19.27 -8.84 1.18
CA LEU A 38 -18.93 -7.84 2.20
C LEU A 38 -17.77 -8.30 3.09
N LEU A 39 -17.65 -9.59 3.39
CA LEU A 39 -16.56 -10.11 4.20
C LEU A 39 -15.24 -10.04 3.43
N ARG A 40 -15.27 -10.41 2.15
CA ARG A 40 -14.10 -10.27 1.27
C ARG A 40 -13.72 -8.80 1.10
N LEU A 41 -14.69 -7.91 0.91
CA LEU A 41 -14.46 -6.46 0.82
C LEU A 41 -13.80 -5.91 2.09
N GLN A 42 -14.29 -6.28 3.28
CA GLN A 42 -13.68 -5.89 4.55
C GLN A 42 -12.24 -6.40 4.68
N ARG A 43 -11.96 -7.64 4.28
CA ARG A 43 -10.60 -8.21 4.29
C ARG A 43 -9.66 -7.46 3.35
N LEU A 44 -10.12 -7.12 2.14
CA LEU A 44 -9.33 -6.36 1.18
C LEU A 44 -9.03 -4.95 1.68
N LYS A 45 -10.04 -4.24 2.22
CA LYS A 45 -9.87 -2.91 2.82
C LYS A 45 -8.89 -2.93 4.00
N LYS A 46 -8.94 -3.96 4.85
CA LYS A 46 -7.99 -4.13 5.96
C LYS A 46 -6.56 -4.34 5.46
N ARG A 47 -6.36 -5.14 4.40
CA ARG A 47 -5.05 -5.32 3.78
C ARG A 47 -4.54 -4.03 3.15
N LYS A 48 -5.41 -3.30 2.44
CA LYS A 48 -5.09 -2.00 1.84
C LYS A 48 -4.63 -1.00 2.90
N LEU A 49 -5.31 -0.94 4.05
CA LEU A 49 -4.91 -0.09 5.17
C LEU A 49 -3.50 -0.44 5.68
N ALA A 50 -3.23 -1.73 5.91
CA ALA A 50 -1.91 -2.17 6.37
C ALA A 50 -0.78 -1.86 5.35
N LEU A 51 -1.06 -2.00 4.05
CA LEU A 51 -0.09 -1.60 3.00
C LEU A 51 0.15 -0.10 3.01
N ARG A 52 -0.89 0.72 3.14
CA ARG A 52 -0.75 2.18 3.23
C ARG A 52 0.12 2.56 4.43
N ASP A 53 -0.15 1.99 5.60
CA ASP A 53 0.62 2.29 6.81
C ASP A 53 2.10 1.86 6.65
N ARG A 54 2.36 0.75 5.94
CA ARG A 54 3.73 0.31 5.61
C ARG A 54 4.41 1.21 4.57
N ILE A 55 3.68 1.67 3.56
CA ILE A 55 4.15 2.63 2.55
C ILE A 55 4.60 3.91 3.27
N SER A 56 3.75 4.49 4.11
CA SER A 56 4.08 5.70 4.87
C SER A 56 5.31 5.49 5.76
N PHE A 57 5.43 4.34 6.43
CA PHE A 57 6.62 4.03 7.21
C PHE A 57 7.91 4.02 6.36
N ILE A 58 7.88 3.47 5.15
CA ILE A 58 9.07 3.46 4.28
C ILE A 58 9.33 4.84 3.66
N GLU A 59 8.28 5.57 3.28
CA GLU A 59 8.38 6.96 2.82
C GLU A 59 9.02 7.85 3.90
N ASP A 60 8.65 7.69 5.16
CA ASP A 60 9.25 8.43 6.29
C ASP A 60 10.74 8.08 6.47
N GLN A 61 11.14 6.84 6.15
CA GLN A 61 12.54 6.40 6.24
C GLN A 61 13.41 6.93 5.08
N ILE A 62 12.82 7.15 3.90
CA ILE A 62 13.50 7.72 2.73
C ILE A 62 13.49 9.26 2.77
N THR A 63 12.38 9.85 3.22
CA THR A 63 12.19 11.30 3.34
C THR A 63 11.96 11.68 4.81
N PRO A 64 13.01 11.70 5.65
CA PRO A 64 12.88 11.98 7.08
C PRO A 64 12.43 13.40 7.43
N ASP A 65 12.06 14.25 6.46
CA ASP A 65 12.01 15.72 6.61
C ASP A 65 10.70 16.37 6.09
N ILE A 66 9.52 15.74 6.31
CA ILE A 66 8.22 16.32 5.88
C ILE A 66 7.11 16.29 6.97
N ILE A 67 7.41 15.82 8.19
CA ILE A 67 6.49 15.92 9.34
C ILE A 67 7.19 16.69 10.48
N ALA A 68 7.28 18.02 10.33
CA ALA A 68 7.63 19.00 11.36
C ALA A 68 6.52 20.05 11.50
#